data_AF-S9UCF3-F1
#
_entry.id   AF-S9UCF3-F1
#
_cell.length_a   1.000
_cell.length_b   1.000
_cell.length_c   1.000
_cell.angle_alpha   90.00
_cell.angle_beta   90.00
_cell.angle_gamma   90.00
#
_symmetry.space_group_name_H-M   'P 1'
#
loop_
_entity.id
_entity.type
_entity.pdbx_description
1 polymer ?
#
loop_
_entity_poly.entity_id
_entity_poly.type
_entity_poly.pdbx_seq_one_letter_code
_entity_poly.pdbx_strand_id
1 'polypeptide(L)'
;MLLLKEIGINHDNSKVSCTYTPSVKTYNIVTENMTDDSKPIQLGNGCCIWLNERGQLGEVECIYPKLLDNGDSFYSQLGELTVGVPSFVIALFNADVVVEQIGNGFIIWFSRRKEIEREVSQNGISYLFSENELLGLVAKNLEIID
;
A
#
# COMPACT_ATOMS: atom_id res chain seq x y z
N MET A 1 6.87 -6.47 12.91
CA MET A 1 5.72 -6.75 12.03
C MET A 1 4.77 -5.56 12.08
N LEU A 2 4.34 -4.99 10.95
CA LEU A 2 3.14 -4.14 10.92
C LEU A 2 1.95 -5.06 10.73
N LEU A 3 0.94 -4.91 11.57
CA LEU A 3 -0.29 -5.69 11.45
C LEU A 3 -1.44 -4.72 11.25
N LEU A 4 -1.74 -4.41 9.98
CA LEU A 4 -2.95 -3.70 9.60
C LEU A 4 -4.03 -4.75 9.35
N LYS A 5 -5.05 -4.76 10.22
CA LYS A 5 -6.17 -5.71 10.10
C LYS A 5 -7.34 -5.04 9.42
N GLU A 6 -7.86 -5.65 8.36
CA GLU A 6 -9.12 -5.25 7.75
C GLU A 6 -10.25 -5.36 8.78
N ILE A 7 -11.04 -4.30 8.89
CA ILE A 7 -12.28 -4.26 9.69
C ILE A 7 -13.54 -4.08 8.84
N GLY A 8 -13.39 -3.83 7.55
CA GLY A 8 -14.47 -3.71 6.59
C GLY A 8 -14.00 -3.22 5.23
N ILE A 9 -14.90 -3.33 4.26
CA ILE A 9 -14.72 -2.80 2.90
C ILE A 9 -15.89 -1.88 2.60
N ASN A 10 -15.63 -0.66 2.16
CA ASN A 10 -16.64 0.20 1.56
C ASN A 10 -16.53 0.18 0.04
N HIS A 11 -17.65 0.41 -0.64
CA HIS A 11 -17.73 0.38 -2.10
C HIS A 11 -17.80 1.79 -2.71
N ASP A 12 -17.50 2.82 -1.91
CA ASP A 12 -17.40 4.19 -2.41
C ASP A 12 -16.17 4.31 -3.31
N ASN A 13 -16.30 5.07 -4.38
CA ASN A 13 -15.27 5.16 -5.40
C ASN A 13 -14.21 6.20 -5.01
N SER A 14 -13.02 5.76 -4.60
CA SER A 14 -11.92 6.64 -4.19
C SER A 14 -11.01 7.00 -5.35
N LYS A 15 -10.83 8.29 -5.65
CA LYS A 15 -9.70 8.70 -6.52
C LYS A 15 -8.37 8.30 -5.88
N VAL A 16 -7.42 7.91 -6.72
CA VAL A 16 -6.06 7.52 -6.31
C VAL A 16 -5.06 8.14 -7.27
N SER A 17 -3.97 8.68 -6.73
CA SER A 17 -2.78 9.12 -7.45
C SER A 17 -1.60 8.28 -6.98
N CYS A 18 -0.88 7.68 -7.93
CA CYS A 18 0.30 6.87 -7.71
C CYS A 18 1.47 7.55 -8.41
N THR A 19 2.45 8.07 -7.66
CA THR A 19 3.54 8.86 -8.21
C THR A 19 4.90 8.31 -7.81
N TYR A 20 5.88 8.47 -8.69
CA TYR A 20 7.29 8.26 -8.38
C TYR A 20 8.10 9.49 -8.75
N THR A 21 8.86 10.02 -7.79
CA THR A 21 9.78 11.14 -8.00
C THR A 21 11.22 10.63 -7.98
N PRO A 22 11.89 10.48 -9.13
CA PRO A 22 13.21 9.85 -9.21
C PRO A 22 14.31 10.62 -8.48
N SER A 23 14.26 11.96 -8.50
CA SER A 23 15.27 12.84 -7.91
C SER A 23 15.44 12.62 -6.41
N VAL A 24 14.34 12.30 -5.71
CA VAL A 24 14.28 12.02 -4.26
C VAL A 24 13.88 10.58 -3.95
N LYS A 25 13.84 9.69 -4.95
CA LYS A 25 13.44 8.28 -4.85
C LYS A 25 12.19 8.08 -3.98
N THR A 26 11.17 8.90 -4.25
CA THR A 26 9.94 8.90 -3.46
C THR A 26 8.85 8.16 -4.21
N TYR A 27 8.29 7.13 -3.58
CA TYR A 27 7.13 6.38 -4.07
C TYR A 27 5.95 6.82 -3.23
N ASN A 28 4.91 7.36 -3.87
CA ASN A 28 3.76 7.90 -3.17
C ASN A 28 2.46 7.33 -3.73
N ILE A 29 1.53 7.04 -2.83
CA ILE A 29 0.15 6.69 -3.11
C ILE A 29 -0.72 7.62 -2.28
N VAL A 30 -1.50 8.48 -2.94
CA VAL A 30 -2.45 9.39 -2.27
C VAL A 30 -3.86 9.04 -2.72
N THR A 31 -4.78 8.91 -1.78
CA THR A 31 -6.20 8.69 -2.06
C THR A 31 -7.03 9.91 -1.67
N GLU A 32 -8.28 9.99 -2.14
CA GLU A 32 -9.21 11.05 -1.74
C GLU A 32 -9.58 11.02 -0.25
N ASN A 33 -9.24 9.94 0.47
CA ASN A 33 -9.45 9.82 1.90
C ASN A 33 -8.41 10.58 2.72
N MET A 34 -7.39 11.17 2.08
CA MET A 34 -6.42 12.01 2.77
C MET A 34 -7.07 13.31 3.25
N THR A 35 -6.94 13.58 4.55
CA THR A 35 -7.50 14.76 5.22
C THR A 35 -6.49 15.30 6.23
N ASP A 36 -6.69 16.52 6.70
CA ASP A 36 -5.85 17.13 7.74
C ASP A 36 -5.89 16.36 9.07
N ASP A 37 -6.94 15.56 9.29
CA ASP A 37 -7.11 14.74 10.49
C ASP A 37 -6.40 13.38 10.40
N SER A 38 -5.96 12.98 9.21
CA SER A 38 -5.29 11.70 8.97
C SER A 38 -4.05 11.56 9.83
N LYS A 39 -3.90 10.40 10.49
CA LYS A 39 -2.82 10.17 11.45
C LYS A 39 -1.63 9.50 10.78
N PRO A 40 -0.42 10.11 10.84
CA PRO A 40 0.79 9.50 10.33
C PRO A 40 1.22 8.33 11.22
N ILE A 41 1.69 7.27 10.57
CA ILE A 41 2.24 6.08 11.20
C ILE A 41 3.58 5.81 10.55
N GLN A 42 4.65 6.04 11.30
CA GLN A 42 6.00 5.74 10.83
C GLN A 42 6.18 4.23 10.66
N LEU A 43 6.62 3.84 9.48
CA LEU A 43 7.03 2.49 9.13
C LEU A 43 8.56 2.43 8.97
N GLY A 44 9.11 1.23 8.80
CA GLY A 44 10.54 1.05 8.53
C GLY A 44 10.96 1.56 7.16
N ASN A 45 12.28 1.74 6.98
CA ASN A 45 12.92 2.09 5.71
C ASN A 45 12.35 3.33 5.01
N GLY A 46 12.10 4.41 5.77
CA GLY A 46 11.71 5.70 5.19
C GLY A 46 10.26 5.75 4.68
N CYS A 47 9.42 4.81 5.11
CA CYS A 47 8.02 4.77 4.74
C CYS A 47 7.11 5.28 5.87
N CYS A 48 6.02 5.95 5.51
CA CYS A 48 4.97 6.38 6.42
C CYS A 48 3.61 6.14 5.77
N ILE A 49 2.62 5.76 6.58
CA ILE A 49 1.22 5.59 6.16
C ILE A 49 0.33 6.53 6.96
N TRP A 50 -0.62 7.15 6.28
CA TRP A 50 -1.65 8.00 6.87
C TRP A 50 -3.00 7.32 6.72
N LEU A 51 -3.69 7.16 7.85
CA LEU A 51 -5.05 6.64 7.89
C LEU A 51 -6.00 7.72 8.39
N ASN A 52 -7.18 7.84 7.78
CA ASN A 52 -8.23 8.72 8.29
C ASN A 52 -8.90 8.13 9.54
N GLU A 53 -9.87 8.83 10.13
CA GLU A 53 -10.58 8.39 11.34
C GLU A 53 -11.35 7.07 11.18
N ARG A 54 -11.65 6.68 9.93
CA ARG A 54 -12.31 5.41 9.59
C ARG A 54 -11.32 4.28 9.36
N GLY A 55 -10.02 4.55 9.44
CA GLY A 55 -8.97 3.59 9.15
C GLY A 55 -8.73 3.39 7.65
N GLN A 56 -9.26 4.24 6.77
CA GLN A 56 -9.04 4.15 5.33
C GLN A 56 -7.70 4.78 4.97
N LEU A 57 -7.05 4.23 3.94
CA LEU A 57 -5.77 4.74 3.45
C LEU A 57 -5.93 6.15 2.91
N GLY A 58 -5.30 7.13 3.54
CA GLY A 58 -5.13 8.49 3.00
C GLY A 58 -3.90 8.59 2.11
N GLU A 59 -2.73 8.23 2.65
CA GLU A 59 -1.45 8.31 1.94
C GLU A 59 -0.50 7.18 2.37
N VAL A 60 0.32 6.67 1.45
CA VAL A 60 1.56 5.97 1.77
C VAL A 60 2.70 6.60 1.00
N GLU A 61 3.68 7.11 1.73
CA GLU A 61 4.88 7.71 1.17
C GLU A 61 6.11 6.91 1.61
N CYS A 62 7.00 6.61 0.67
CA CYS A 62 8.28 5.96 0.92
C CYS A 62 9.41 6.76 0.26
N ILE A 63 10.25 7.41 1.08
CA ILE A 63 11.38 8.23 0.63
C ILE A 63 12.69 7.46 0.83
N TYR A 64 13.46 7.27 -0.24
CA TYR A 64 14.67 6.43 -0.25
C TYR A 64 14.46 5.04 0.38
N PRO A 65 13.40 4.29 -0.01
CA PRO A 65 13.13 3.00 0.61
C PRO A 65 14.17 1.96 0.24
N LYS A 66 14.21 0.91 1.06
CA LYS A 66 14.88 -0.33 0.69
C LYS A 66 14.12 -0.96 -0.48
N LEU A 67 14.83 -1.28 -1.55
CA LEU A 67 14.25 -1.99 -2.70
C LEU A 67 14.29 -3.50 -2.47
N LEU A 68 13.31 -4.22 -3.00
CA LEU A 68 13.33 -5.67 -3.07
C LEU A 68 14.37 -6.12 -4.10
N ASP A 69 15.16 -7.14 -3.77
CA ASP A 69 16.18 -7.67 -4.68
C ASP A 69 15.53 -8.34 -5.91
N ASN A 70 16.14 -8.13 -7.08
CA ASN A 70 15.65 -8.66 -8.35
C ASN A 70 15.63 -10.20 -8.32
N GLY A 71 14.44 -10.79 -8.21
CA GLY A 71 14.24 -12.26 -8.18
C GLY A 71 13.32 -12.74 -7.06
N ASP A 72 13.05 -11.91 -6.05
CA ASP A 72 12.25 -12.27 -4.88
C ASP A 72 10.78 -11.81 -4.97
N SER A 73 10.25 -11.55 -6.17
CA SER A 73 8.86 -11.09 -6.29
C SER A 73 7.89 -12.14 -5.73
N PHE A 74 7.07 -11.72 -4.77
CA PHE A 74 6.04 -12.55 -4.14
C PHE A 74 4.66 -12.38 -4.78
N TYR A 75 4.54 -11.45 -5.73
CA TYR A 75 3.26 -11.10 -6.33
C TYR A 75 2.95 -12.02 -7.52
N SER A 76 1.99 -12.93 -7.31
CA SER A 76 1.21 -13.53 -8.39
C SER A 76 -0.17 -12.90 -8.38
N GLN A 77 -0.64 -12.42 -9.53
CA GLN A 77 -1.98 -11.86 -9.63
C GLN A 77 -3.01 -12.96 -9.33
N LEU A 78 -3.87 -12.73 -8.34
CA LEU A 78 -4.92 -13.68 -7.97
C LEU A 78 -6.11 -13.60 -8.94
N GLY A 79 -6.84 -14.71 -9.05
CA GLY A 79 -8.05 -14.79 -9.88
C GLY A 79 -9.30 -14.17 -9.24
N GLU A 80 -9.32 -14.02 -7.90
CA GLU A 80 -10.48 -13.51 -7.16
C GLU A 80 -10.24 -12.07 -6.70
N LEU A 81 -10.96 -11.14 -7.35
CA LEU A 81 -10.82 -9.70 -7.17
C LEU A 81 -12.08 -9.15 -6.49
N THR A 82 -11.92 -8.56 -5.30
CA THR A 82 -12.99 -7.78 -4.66
C THR A 82 -12.83 -6.31 -5.00
N VAL A 83 -13.92 -5.61 -5.32
CA VAL A 83 -13.87 -4.16 -5.59
C VAL A 83 -14.25 -3.38 -4.33
N GLY A 84 -13.39 -2.45 -3.91
CA GLY A 84 -13.70 -1.54 -2.79
C GLY A 84 -12.47 -0.89 -2.17
N VAL A 85 -12.70 -0.16 -1.08
CA VAL A 85 -11.65 0.41 -0.22
C VAL A 85 -11.69 -0.28 1.14
N PRO A 86 -10.62 -0.95 1.56
CA PRO A 86 -10.54 -1.53 2.89
C PRO A 86 -10.31 -0.45 3.96
N SER A 87 -10.84 -0.70 5.15
CA SER A 87 -10.56 0.06 6.37
C SER A 87 -9.74 -0.80 7.34
N PHE A 88 -8.79 -0.18 8.03
CA PHE A 88 -7.80 -0.88 8.85
C PHE A 88 -7.81 -0.44 10.31
N VAL A 89 -7.49 -1.39 11.19
CA VAL A 89 -6.99 -1.10 12.54
C VAL A 89 -5.53 -1.52 12.64
N ILE A 90 -4.75 -0.73 13.36
CA ILE A 90 -3.32 -1.02 13.57
C ILE A 90 -3.18 -1.84 14.84
N ALA A 91 -2.70 -3.07 14.71
CA ALA A 91 -2.51 -3.95 15.85
C ALA A 91 -1.05 -3.96 16.36
N LEU A 92 -0.05 -3.76 15.49
CA LEU A 92 1.37 -3.80 15.85
C LEU A 92 2.21 -2.89 14.94
N PHE A 93 3.27 -2.29 15.49
CA PHE A 93 4.20 -1.40 14.77
C PHE A 93 5.62 -1.98 14.77
N ASN A 94 6.08 -2.49 13.61
CA ASN A 94 7.50 -2.68 13.24
C ASN A 94 7.59 -3.31 11.82
N ALA A 95 7.09 -2.67 10.76
CA ALA A 95 7.27 -3.23 9.41
C ALA A 95 8.66 -2.92 8.87
N ASP A 96 9.36 -3.97 8.44
CA ASP A 96 10.47 -3.83 7.49
C ASP A 96 9.86 -3.67 6.09
N VAL A 97 9.56 -2.43 5.72
CA VAL A 97 8.91 -2.10 4.45
C VAL A 97 9.91 -2.15 3.32
N VAL A 98 9.56 -2.78 2.21
CA VAL A 98 10.37 -2.75 0.99
C VAL A 98 9.53 -2.35 -0.19
N VAL A 99 10.15 -1.70 -1.17
CA VAL A 99 9.51 -1.35 -2.44
C VAL A 99 10.02 -2.25 -3.55
N GLU A 100 9.10 -2.84 -4.28
CA GLU A 100 9.37 -3.58 -5.51
C GLU A 100 8.92 -2.74 -6.70
N GLN A 101 9.80 -2.52 -7.67
CA GLN A 101 9.41 -1.89 -8.93
C GLN A 101 8.86 -2.95 -9.88
N ILE A 102 7.70 -2.70 -10.46
CA ILE A 102 7.03 -3.58 -11.41
C ILE A 102 6.66 -2.79 -12.66
N GLY A 103 6.59 -3.43 -13.84
CA GLY A 103 6.11 -2.85 -15.12
C GLY A 103 5.96 -1.33 -15.16
N ASN A 104 4.72 -0.84 -15.07
CA ASN A 104 4.38 0.59 -14.97
C ASN A 104 3.84 0.97 -13.57
N GLY A 105 4.52 0.53 -12.52
CA GLY A 105 4.03 0.58 -11.15
C GLY A 105 5.06 0.25 -10.09
N PHE A 106 4.59 0.08 -8.87
CA PHE A 106 5.40 -0.43 -7.78
C PHE A 106 4.54 -1.17 -6.77
N ILE A 107 5.16 -1.96 -5.91
CA ILE A 107 4.53 -2.61 -4.77
C ILE A 107 5.22 -2.13 -3.50
N ILE A 108 4.44 -1.65 -2.53
CA ILE A 108 4.93 -1.39 -1.17
C ILE A 108 4.59 -2.63 -0.34
N TRP A 109 5.61 -3.38 0.07
CA TRP A 109 5.46 -4.58 0.89
C TRP A 109 5.60 -4.28 2.37
N PHE A 110 4.58 -4.58 3.16
CA PHE A 110 4.61 -4.52 4.63
C PHE A 110 5.02 -5.86 5.26
N SER A 111 4.90 -6.95 4.51
CA SER A 111 5.29 -8.32 4.92
C SER A 111 5.76 -9.13 3.70
N ARG A 112 6.83 -9.92 3.86
CA ARG A 112 7.52 -10.63 2.76
C ARG A 112 7.40 -12.16 2.81
N ARG A 113 6.58 -12.72 3.71
CA ARG A 113 6.62 -14.16 4.03
C ARG A 113 5.25 -14.83 4.14
N LYS A 114 4.23 -14.23 3.53
CA LYS A 114 2.87 -14.75 3.54
C LYS A 114 2.36 -14.89 2.12
N GLU A 115 1.63 -15.98 1.88
CA GLU A 115 0.91 -16.19 0.62
C GLU A 115 -0.19 -15.15 0.50
N ILE A 116 -0.39 -14.59 -0.70
CA ILE A 116 -1.49 -13.67 -0.94
C ILE A 116 -2.72 -14.54 -1.17
N GLU A 117 -3.76 -14.35 -0.37
CA GLU A 117 -5.01 -15.10 -0.44
C GLU A 117 -6.14 -14.27 -1.07
N ARG A 118 -6.07 -12.94 -0.96
CA ARG A 118 -7.13 -12.04 -1.43
C ARG A 118 -6.57 -10.72 -1.94
N GLU A 119 -7.15 -10.22 -3.02
CA GLU A 119 -6.89 -8.88 -3.56
C GLU A 119 -8.17 -8.04 -3.52
N VAL A 120 -8.10 -6.87 -2.89
CA VAL A 120 -9.13 -5.83 -2.99
C VAL A 120 -8.57 -4.74 -3.89
N SER A 121 -9.28 -4.33 -4.95
CA SER A 121 -8.76 -3.33 -5.89
C SER A 121 -9.76 -2.22 -6.18
N GLN A 122 -9.24 -1.01 -6.36
CA GLN A 122 -10.00 0.13 -6.83
C GLN A 122 -9.08 1.17 -7.48
N ASN A 123 -9.52 1.76 -8.60
CA ASN A 123 -8.93 2.96 -9.20
C ASN A 123 -7.39 3.00 -9.30
N GLY A 124 -6.76 1.86 -9.63
CA GLY A 124 -5.31 1.79 -9.84
C GLY A 124 -4.50 1.41 -8.60
N ILE A 125 -5.12 1.16 -7.45
CA ILE A 125 -4.48 0.50 -6.31
C ILE A 125 -5.07 -0.89 -6.10
N SER A 126 -4.22 -1.83 -5.66
CA SER A 126 -4.67 -3.09 -5.07
C SER A 126 -4.09 -3.29 -3.69
N TYR A 127 -4.91 -3.78 -2.78
CA TYR A 127 -4.59 -4.15 -1.42
C TYR A 127 -4.47 -5.68 -1.35
N LEU A 128 -3.29 -6.16 -0.95
CA LEU A 128 -2.95 -7.58 -0.91
C LEU A 128 -3.12 -8.11 0.51
N PHE A 129 -3.85 -9.21 0.68
CA PHE A 129 -4.17 -9.76 1.99
C PHE A 129 -3.79 -11.23 2.14
N SER A 130 -3.40 -11.62 3.35
CA SER A 130 -3.47 -13.00 3.88
C SER A 130 -4.34 -12.95 5.12
N GLU A 131 -5.37 -13.80 5.16
CA GLU A 131 -6.48 -13.65 6.09
C GLU A 131 -7.01 -12.18 6.08
N ASN A 132 -6.89 -11.48 7.21
CA ASN A 132 -7.29 -10.09 7.36
C ASN A 132 -6.09 -9.13 7.43
N GLU A 133 -4.85 -9.59 7.22
CA GLU A 133 -3.63 -8.76 7.30
C GLU A 133 -3.25 -8.17 5.95
N LEU A 134 -3.03 -6.87 5.90
CA LEU A 134 -2.48 -6.20 4.72
C LEU A 134 -1.00 -6.53 4.54
N LEU A 135 -0.66 -7.22 3.46
CA LEU A 135 0.70 -7.61 3.10
C LEU A 135 1.40 -6.56 2.23
N GLY A 136 0.66 -5.88 1.37
CA GLY A 136 1.22 -4.87 0.49
C GLY A 136 0.19 -4.09 -0.33
N LEU A 137 0.68 -3.03 -0.97
CA LEU A 137 -0.08 -2.17 -1.87
C LEU A 137 0.53 -2.20 -3.25
N VAL A 138 -0.24 -2.59 -4.26
CA VAL A 138 0.16 -2.52 -5.66
C VAL A 138 -0.34 -1.20 -6.23
N ALA A 139 0.57 -0.32 -6.60
CA ALA A 139 0.30 0.90 -7.34
C ALA A 139 0.42 0.61 -8.84
N LYS A 140 -0.70 0.74 -9.56
CA LYS A 140 -0.81 0.63 -11.03
C LYS A 140 -0.99 2.03 -11.60
N ASN A 141 -0.59 2.23 -12.87
CA ASN A 141 -0.67 3.52 -13.58
C ASN A 141 0.20 4.61 -12.93
N LEU A 142 1.48 4.31 -12.74
CA LEU A 142 2.45 5.23 -12.16
C LEU A 142 2.62 6.51 -13.01
N GLU A 143 2.53 7.66 -12.36
CA GLU A 143 2.98 8.94 -12.90
C GLU A 143 4.40 9.25 -12.41
N ILE A 144 5.30 9.63 -13.32
CA ILE A 144 6.64 10.06 -12.97
C ILE A 144 6.65 11.58 -12.85
N ILE A 145 7.05 12.09 -11.69
CA ILE A 145 7.18 13.52 -11.42
C ILE A 145 8.66 13.87 -11.39
N ASP A 146 9.07 14.81 -12.24
CA ASP A 146 10.46 15.29 -12.36
C ASP A 146 10.81 16.35 -11.30
#